data_AF-A0A1F3BWR8-F1
#
_entry.id   AF-A0A1F3BWR8-F1
#
_cell.length_a   1.000
_cell.length_b   1.000
_cell.length_c   1.000
_cell.angle_alpha   90.00
_cell.angle_beta   90.00
_cell.angle_gamma   90.00
#
_symmetry.space_group_name_H-M   'P 1'
#
loop_
_entity.id
_entity.type
_entity.pdbx_description
1 polymer ?
#
loop_
_entity_poly.entity_id
_entity_poly.type
_entity_poly.pdbx_seq_one_letter_code
_entity_poly.pdbx_strand_id
1 'polypeptide(L)'
;MTARREPAQAPRCEERDLPSRSFKVKASRASSVLKEKGLPDDQYSPDNATDGREDTAWVEGASGPGVGEWLELTFIAPLPLPKPRC
;
A
#
# COMPACT_ATOMS: atom_id res chain seq x y z
N MET A 1 15.99 -31.65 -40.74
CA MET A 1 14.83 -30.79 -40.41
C MET A 1 14.28 -31.24 -39.07
N THR A 2 14.70 -30.61 -37.97
CA THR A 2 14.21 -30.93 -36.62
C THR A 2 13.46 -29.71 -36.09
N ALA A 3 12.15 -29.85 -35.92
CA ALA A 3 11.28 -28.81 -35.39
C ALA A 3 11.61 -28.55 -33.91
N ARG A 4 11.91 -27.29 -33.57
CA ARG A 4 11.98 -26.84 -32.18
C ARG A 4 10.55 -26.80 -31.64
N ARG A 5 10.25 -27.58 -30.60
CA ARG A 5 9.02 -27.40 -29.82
C ARG A 5 9.23 -26.24 -28.87
N GLU A 6 8.37 -25.23 -29.01
CA GLU A 6 8.24 -24.11 -28.08
C GLU A 6 7.72 -24.65 -26.73
N PRO A 7 8.30 -24.25 -25.58
CA PRO A 7 7.82 -24.72 -24.28
C PRO A 7 6.42 -24.15 -24.00
N ALA A 8 5.54 -24.99 -23.47
CA ALA A 8 4.19 -24.59 -23.06
C ALA A 8 4.27 -23.46 -22.02
N GLN A 9 3.63 -22.35 -22.33
CA GLN A 9 3.54 -21.19 -21.46
C GLN A 9 2.78 -21.58 -20.18
N ALA A 10 3.41 -21.39 -19.02
CA ALA A 10 2.75 -21.60 -17.72
C ALA A 10 1.46 -20.76 -17.65
N PRO A 11 0.40 -21.22 -16.94
CA PRO A 11 -0.79 -20.39 -16.75
C PRO A 11 -0.35 -19.13 -16.01
N ARG A 12 -0.35 -18.00 -16.72
CA ARG A 12 -0.15 -16.69 -16.12
C ARG A 12 -1.23 -16.56 -15.05
N CYS A 13 -0.85 -16.34 -13.79
CA CYS A 13 -1.77 -15.77 -12.82
C CYS A 13 -2.28 -14.50 -13.46
N GLU A 14 -3.49 -14.52 -14.04
CA GLU A 14 -4.03 -13.32 -14.65
C GLU A 14 -4.16 -12.29 -13.54
N GLU A 15 -3.38 -11.21 -13.68
CA GLU A 15 -3.61 -9.94 -13.02
C GLU A 15 -5.01 -9.50 -13.45
N ARG A 16 -6.01 -10.02 -12.77
CA ARG A 16 -7.39 -9.66 -13.07
C ARG A 16 -7.56 -8.26 -12.52
N ASP A 17 -7.86 -7.32 -13.42
CA ASP A 17 -8.49 -6.03 -13.14
C ASP A 17 -9.64 -6.24 -12.14
N LEU A 18 -9.31 -6.24 -10.85
CA LEU A 18 -10.30 -6.07 -9.80
C LEU A 18 -10.85 -4.67 -10.05
N PRO A 19 -12.18 -4.48 -10.16
CA PRO A 19 -12.71 -3.14 -10.33
C PRO A 19 -12.16 -2.29 -9.20
N SER A 20 -11.45 -1.22 -9.56
CA SER A 20 -10.77 -0.32 -8.64
C SER A 20 -11.82 0.32 -7.74
N ARG A 21 -12.20 -0.40 -6.67
CA ARG A 21 -13.14 0.10 -5.69
C ARG A 21 -12.39 1.13 -4.88
N SER A 22 -12.60 2.40 -5.21
CA SER A 22 -12.17 3.50 -4.37
C SER A 22 -12.81 3.35 -2.99
N PHE A 23 -11.97 3.12 -1.98
CA PHE A 23 -12.38 3.16 -0.59
C PHE A 23 -12.14 4.57 -0.06
N LYS A 24 -12.97 5.01 0.89
CA LYS A 24 -12.78 6.30 1.56
C LYS A 24 -12.30 6.07 2.98
N VAL A 25 -11.17 6.68 3.31
CA VAL A 25 -10.57 6.69 4.64
C VAL A 25 -11.20 7.83 5.44
N LYS A 26 -11.65 7.51 6.66
CA LYS A 26 -12.20 8.44 7.65
C LYS A 26 -11.11 9.03 8.53
N ALA A 27 -10.14 8.21 8.93
CA ALA A 27 -9.04 8.59 9.79
C ALA A 27 -7.86 7.66 9.56
N SER A 28 -6.65 8.19 9.74
CA SER A 28 -5.40 7.45 9.69
C SER A 28 -4.63 7.65 11.00
N ARG A 29 -3.88 6.63 11.42
CA ARG A 29 -2.98 6.67 12.58
C ARG A 29 -1.74 5.86 12.27
N ALA A 30 -0.63 6.22 12.89
CA ALA A 30 0.59 5.44 12.80
C ALA A 30 1.19 5.21 14.19
N SER A 31 2.06 4.22 14.29
CA SER A 31 2.93 4.00 15.44
C SER A 31 3.80 5.23 15.73
N SER A 32 4.36 5.83 14.68
CA SER A 32 5.24 6.99 14.75
C SER A 32 5.25 7.77 13.42
N VAL A 33 5.88 8.95 13.41
CA VAL A 33 6.00 9.82 12.23
C VAL A 33 7.39 10.44 12.21
N LEU A 34 8.05 10.44 11.04
CA LEU A 34 9.32 11.11 10.85
C LEU A 34 9.18 12.62 11.04
N LYS A 35 10.07 13.18 11.87
CA LYS A 35 10.22 14.62 12.04
C LYS A 35 11.58 15.05 11.54
N GLU A 36 11.60 15.77 10.43
CA GLU A 36 12.82 16.29 9.84
C GLU A 36 13.01 17.77 10.21
N LYS A 37 14.24 18.11 10.56
CA LYS A 37 14.58 19.49 10.92
C LYS A 37 14.41 20.40 9.70
N GLY A 38 13.61 21.45 9.85
CA GLY A 38 13.39 22.45 8.80
C GLY A 38 12.24 22.13 7.86
N LEU A 39 11.54 21.02 8.08
CA LEU A 39 10.26 20.72 7.44
C LEU A 39 9.11 20.83 8.45
N PRO A 40 7.87 21.00 7.98
CA PRO A 40 6.68 20.93 8.84
C PRO A 40 6.56 19.58 9.55
N ASP A 41 5.99 19.58 10.76
CA ASP A 41 5.77 18.36 11.58
C ASP A 41 4.84 17.33 10.91
N ASP A 42 4.00 17.78 9.97
CA ASP A 42 3.05 16.96 9.20
C ASP A 42 3.57 16.54 7.82
N GLN A 43 4.83 16.85 7.49
CA GLN A 43 5.46 16.50 6.21
C GLN A 43 5.32 15.01 5.85
N TYR A 44 5.33 14.13 6.86
CA TYR A 44 5.19 12.67 6.71
C TYR A 44 3.98 12.13 7.46
N SER A 45 2.91 12.92 7.57
CA SER A 45 1.68 12.55 8.26
C SER A 45 1.11 11.21 7.76
N PRO A 46 0.47 10.41 8.63
CA PRO A 46 -0.28 9.21 8.25
C PRO A 46 -1.31 9.43 7.13
N ASP A 47 -1.87 10.64 7.02
CA ASP A 47 -2.86 10.98 5.99
C ASP A 47 -2.27 10.95 4.58
N ASN A 48 -0.97 11.25 4.44
CA ASN A 48 -0.26 11.24 3.16
C ASN A 48 -0.25 9.85 2.51
N ALA A 49 -0.44 8.77 3.26
CA ALA A 49 -0.55 7.43 2.69
C ALA A 49 -1.86 7.23 1.87
N THR A 50 -2.82 8.15 1.99
CA THR A 50 -4.17 7.99 1.45
C THR A 50 -4.73 9.26 0.80
N ASP A 51 -3.91 10.30 0.63
CA ASP A 51 -4.29 11.60 0.06
C ASP A 51 -4.42 11.57 -1.48
N GLY A 52 -4.05 10.46 -2.11
CA GLY A 52 -4.13 10.23 -3.56
C GLY A 52 -2.98 10.88 -4.34
N ARG A 53 -1.94 11.35 -3.67
CA ARG A 53 -0.76 11.94 -4.29
C ARG A 53 0.40 10.94 -4.27
N GLU A 54 1.11 10.85 -5.37
CA GLU A 54 2.26 9.93 -5.51
C GLU A 54 3.57 10.53 -4.97
N ASP A 55 3.59 11.84 -4.74
CA ASP A 55 4.76 12.60 -4.26
C ASP A 55 4.79 12.79 -2.74
N THR A 56 3.78 12.27 -2.02
CA THR A 56 3.68 12.30 -0.57
C THR A 56 3.68 10.89 -0.01
N ALA A 57 4.09 10.74 1.25
CA ALA A 57 4.08 9.47 1.96
C ALA A 57 3.98 9.68 3.47
N TRP A 58 3.48 8.65 4.16
CA TRP A 58 3.81 8.46 5.57
C TRP A 58 5.20 7.83 5.68
N VAL A 59 5.99 8.28 6.66
CA VAL A 59 7.31 7.73 6.98
C VAL A 59 7.40 7.56 8.49
N GLU A 60 7.90 6.40 8.94
CA GLU A 60 8.12 6.11 10.36
C GLU A 60 9.13 7.07 11.01
N GLY A 61 9.00 7.29 12.31
CA GLY A 61 9.89 8.18 13.06
C GLY A 61 11.12 7.51 13.65
N ALA A 62 11.22 6.18 13.60
CA ALA A 62 12.36 5.46 14.13
C ALA A 62 13.49 5.36 13.09
N SER A 63 14.73 5.35 13.57
CA SER A 63 15.86 4.95 12.74
C SER A 63 15.92 3.43 12.70
N GLY A 64 15.83 2.82 11.52
CA GLY A 64 15.92 1.37 11.39
C GLY A 64 15.17 0.80 10.18
N PRO A 65 14.90 -0.51 10.22
CA PRO A 65 14.25 -1.24 9.12
C PRO A 65 12.70 -1.24 9.18
N GLY A 66 12.06 -0.47 10.06
CA GLY A 66 10.61 -0.40 10.19
C GLY A 66 9.93 -1.61 10.83
N VAL A 67 10.67 -2.47 11.53
CA VAL A 67 10.09 -3.65 12.20
C VAL A 67 9.28 -3.20 13.43
N GLY A 68 7.97 -3.50 13.42
CA GLY A 68 7.05 -3.17 14.51
C GLY A 68 6.25 -1.89 14.29
N GLU A 69 6.60 -1.11 13.27
CA GLU A 69 5.82 0.06 12.88
C GLU A 69 4.55 -0.33 12.12
N TRP A 70 3.53 0.51 12.22
CA TRP A 70 2.23 0.23 11.63
C TRP A 70 1.52 1.51 11.22
N LEU A 71 0.61 1.35 10.26
CA LEU A 71 -0.37 2.33 9.83
C LEU A 71 -1.77 1.71 10.01
N GLU A 72 -2.64 2.39 10.74
CA GLU A 72 -4.04 2.01 10.96
C GLU A 72 -4.94 2.94 10.16
N LEU A 73 -5.79 2.36 9.30
CA LEU A 73 -6.77 3.08 8.49
C LEU A 73 -8.18 2.75 8.95
N THR A 74 -8.95 3.77 9.31
CA THR A 74 -10.38 3.65 9.58
C THR A 74 -11.15 4.03 8.33
N PHE A 75 -11.98 3.13 7.78
CA PHE A 75 -12.80 3.40 6.62
C PHE A 75 -14.18 3.95 7.00
N ILE A 76 -14.81 4.73 6.12
CA ILE A 76 -16.16 5.28 6.37
C ILE A 76 -17.25 4.20 6.40
N ALA A 77 -16.97 3.05 5.79
CA ALA A 77 -17.88 1.91 5.70
C ALA A 77 -17.08 0.60 5.69
N PRO A 78 -17.67 -0.53 6.14
CA PRO A 78 -17.02 -1.83 6.05
C PRO A 78 -16.60 -2.15 4.60
N LEU A 79 -15.33 -2.48 4.42
CA LEU A 79 -14.81 -2.92 3.12
C LEU A 79 -14.75 -4.45 3.10
N PRO A 80 -15.51 -5.14 2.22
CA PRO A 80 -15.42 -6.58 2.11
C PRO A 80 -14.02 -6.96 1.59
N LEU A 81 -13.24 -7.65 2.41
CA LEU A 81 -11.96 -8.19 1.99
C LEU A 81 -12.21 -9.36 1.03
N PRO A 82 -11.54 -9.40 -0.13
CA PRO A 82 -11.59 -10.58 -0.98
C PRO A 82 -11.04 -11.76 -0.17
N LYS A 83 -11.68 -12.92 -0.29
CA LYS A 83 -11.18 -14.13 0.36
C LYS A 83 -9.77 -14.41 -0.19
N PRO A 84 -8.78 -14.69 0.68
CA PRO A 84 -7.50 -15.18 0.21
C PRO A 84 -7.76 -16.43 -0.63
N ARG A 85 -7.24 -16.47 -1.85
CA ARG A 85 -7.32 -17.68 -2.66
C ARG A 85 -6.36 -18.70 -2.05
N CYS A 86 -6.82 -19.95 -1.91
CA CYS A 86 -5.97 -21.10 -1.67
C CYS A 86 -5.06 -21.34 -2.88
#